data_AF-A0A3E2HR57-F1
#
_entry.id   AF-A0A3E2HR57-F1
#
_cell.length_a   1.000
_cell.length_b   1.000
_cell.length_c   1.000
_cell.angle_alpha   90.00
_cell.angle_beta   90.00
_cell.angle_gamma   90.00
#
_symmetry.space_group_name_H-M   'P 1'
#
loop_
_entity.id
_entity.type
_entity.pdbx_description
1 polymer ?
#
loop_
_entity_poly.entity_id
_entity_poly.type
_entity_poly.pdbx_seq_one_letter_code
_entity_poly.pdbx_strand_id
1 'polypeptide(L)'
;MHGTMNSEQKSPAPAVSFLGPVSSYTHQSGEVARGVVPFENSTNGAVIFTLELLADRSSLFPDIYVCGEAYLDVQHYLLGHRATETASTDSADLSGTATPTSSIPIPLKSRSRPLSCLKHIQRIYTHPQAFGQCEAFLGAYLKGIERIDVSSTSKAAELVKQDKTGTSVAIASKLAAEIHELDILAESIEDRDDNTTRFFILRKEIDDVRNHTAAPTKSLVSFTIDHGVPGALADVLGLVHTPTLSRVSSTRRHLHAQELTSRPPNITYDYLSPTPSHLLNITLRDFLPQSCDPPNFKRTNIELPPTGTSQLAQKHALPQGHHLVYFSPQIPENDLLPDGTDLLQSPGPPFMRRMWAGGSVLFDTSKPNQLHLDNVRAACVERIRDVTVKGSEGDEKIFVSIERRYMPVNDSTGEAAQENIDAQGMTGTASIVELRDLVFLREEPDPLAKMNAAKSVKLLKPRHTPDFSISMIPSQSLLFRFSALTFNAHRIHLDPQYCQEVEGYRNLLLHGPLSLVLLLSVLRSQLRDGEMVKRFDYRNLAPLYAHESLTVCVLRNSKENNKYEVWIEGNGGGYAVKGTAVTE
;
A
#
# COMPACT_ATOMS: atom_id res chain seq x y z
N MET A 1 -71.27 8.89 27.37
CA MET A 1 -70.79 8.26 26.13
C MET A 1 -69.43 8.86 25.81
N HIS A 2 -68.36 8.11 26.02
CA HIS A 2 -66.99 8.48 25.69
C HIS A 2 -66.80 8.42 24.18
N GLY A 3 -66.29 9.52 23.60
CA GLY A 3 -65.71 9.55 22.26
C GLY A 3 -64.26 9.99 22.38
N THR A 4 -63.34 9.04 22.35
CA THR A 4 -61.89 9.23 22.28
C THR A 4 -61.50 9.85 20.94
N MET A 5 -60.88 11.04 20.95
CA MET A 5 -60.16 11.57 19.79
C MET A 5 -58.79 10.90 19.72
N ASN A 6 -58.56 10.13 18.64
CA ASN A 6 -57.27 9.54 18.32
C ASN A 6 -56.25 10.64 17.99
N SER A 7 -55.11 10.59 18.68
CA SER A 7 -53.87 11.24 18.28
C SER A 7 -53.40 10.70 16.93
N GLU A 8 -53.19 11.57 15.95
CA GLU A 8 -52.46 11.25 14.73
C GLU A 8 -51.04 10.77 15.09
N GLN A 9 -50.82 9.46 14.99
CA GLN A 9 -49.48 8.88 14.96
C GLN A 9 -48.79 9.36 13.69
N LYS A 10 -47.85 10.31 13.82
CA LYS A 10 -46.81 10.52 12.81
C LYS A 10 -46.13 9.18 12.56
N SER A 11 -46.24 8.67 11.35
CA SER A 11 -45.43 7.53 10.90
C SER A 11 -43.95 7.84 11.10
N PRO A 12 -43.13 6.88 11.58
CA PRO A 12 -41.70 7.10 11.74
C PRO A 12 -41.08 7.40 10.37
N ALA A 13 -40.17 8.39 10.32
CA ALA A 13 -39.42 8.68 9.10
C ALA A 13 -38.67 7.41 8.65
N PRO A 14 -38.64 7.11 7.33
CA PRO A 14 -37.96 5.92 6.83
C PRO A 14 -36.48 5.98 7.21
N ALA A 15 -35.95 4.87 7.74
CA ALA A 15 -34.53 4.78 8.12
C ALA A 15 -33.63 4.98 6.89
N VAL A 16 -32.56 5.77 7.05
CA VAL A 16 -31.56 6.07 6.01
C VAL A 16 -30.17 5.68 6.52
N SER A 17 -29.43 4.90 5.73
CA SER A 17 -28.05 4.48 6.05
C SER A 17 -27.03 5.40 5.37
N PHE A 18 -25.91 5.69 6.04
CA PHE A 18 -24.84 6.53 5.50
C PHE A 18 -23.44 6.10 6.00
N LEU A 19 -22.41 6.51 5.27
CA LEU A 19 -21.00 6.22 5.59
C LEU A 19 -20.47 7.26 6.62
N GLY A 20 -20.27 6.89 7.89
CA GLY A 20 -19.63 7.77 8.89
C GLY A 20 -19.68 7.29 10.36
N PRO A 21 -18.89 7.90 11.29
CA PRO A 21 -18.76 7.44 12.67
C PRO A 21 -19.89 7.88 13.62
N VAL A 22 -20.61 8.98 13.34
CA VAL A 22 -21.64 9.54 14.25
C VAL A 22 -23.05 9.19 13.76
N SER A 23 -23.17 7.98 13.22
CA SER A 23 -24.18 7.52 12.23
C SER A 23 -24.28 5.99 12.15
N SER A 24 -23.44 5.25 12.89
CA SER A 24 -23.44 3.79 12.84
C SER A 24 -24.58 3.14 13.64
N TYR A 25 -25.60 3.92 14.06
CA TYR A 25 -26.82 3.39 14.67
C TYR A 25 -27.99 3.25 13.69
N THR A 26 -27.74 3.11 12.38
CA THR A 26 -28.73 2.51 11.47
C THR A 26 -28.47 1.02 11.28
N HIS A 27 -28.95 0.27 12.27
CA HIS A 27 -29.54 -1.06 12.14
C HIS A 27 -28.69 -2.19 11.52
N GLN A 28 -28.11 -3.01 12.41
CA GLN A 28 -27.81 -4.44 12.21
C GLN A 28 -29.06 -5.31 11.87
N SER A 29 -30.22 -4.72 11.58
CA SER A 29 -31.48 -5.43 11.34
C SER A 29 -31.89 -5.56 9.86
N GLY A 30 -31.05 -5.16 8.91
CA GLY A 30 -31.24 -5.55 7.50
C GLY A 30 -32.39 -4.88 6.72
N GLU A 31 -33.14 -3.94 7.31
CA GLU A 31 -34.20 -3.20 6.63
C GLU A 31 -33.96 -1.68 6.72
N VAL A 32 -33.36 -1.11 5.68
CA VAL A 32 -33.20 0.33 5.52
C VAL A 32 -33.81 0.72 4.18
N ALA A 33 -34.71 1.71 4.17
CA ALA A 33 -35.47 2.07 2.97
C ALA A 33 -34.59 2.80 1.93
N ARG A 34 -33.56 3.54 2.37
CA ARG A 34 -32.64 4.29 1.50
C ARG A 34 -31.21 4.28 2.02
N GLY A 35 -30.24 4.28 1.13
CA GLY A 35 -28.82 4.51 1.43
C GLY A 35 -28.33 5.82 0.85
N VAL A 36 -27.41 6.51 1.51
CA VAL A 36 -26.73 7.70 0.96
C VAL A 36 -25.23 7.43 0.94
N VAL A 37 -24.64 7.50 -0.26
CA VAL A 37 -23.24 7.17 -0.50
C VAL A 37 -22.54 8.32 -1.23
N PRO A 38 -21.30 8.68 -0.87
CA PRO A 38 -20.55 9.69 -1.61
C PRO A 38 -20.16 9.13 -2.99
N PHE A 39 -20.29 9.92 -4.05
CA PHE A 39 -20.04 9.50 -5.44
C PHE A 39 -19.01 10.34 -6.20
N GLU A 40 -18.93 11.64 -5.95
CA GLU A 40 -17.84 12.50 -6.46
C GLU A 40 -17.50 13.54 -5.39
N ASN A 41 -16.23 13.91 -5.25
CA ASN A 41 -15.85 15.06 -4.44
C ASN A 41 -14.95 15.96 -5.29
N SER A 42 -15.21 17.26 -5.27
CA SER A 42 -14.41 18.29 -5.96
C SER A 42 -13.00 18.42 -5.38
N THR A 43 -12.81 17.97 -4.13
CA THR A 43 -11.50 17.71 -3.52
C THR A 43 -11.32 16.21 -3.24
N ASN A 44 -10.09 15.69 -3.18
CA ASN A 44 -9.83 14.25 -3.01
C ASN A 44 -10.62 13.66 -1.83
N GLY A 45 -11.33 12.53 -1.97
CA GLY A 45 -12.09 11.90 -0.88
C GLY A 45 -12.30 10.39 -1.08
N ALA A 46 -12.74 9.68 -0.03
CA ALA A 46 -12.95 8.22 0.00
C ALA A 46 -14.21 7.78 -0.77
N VAL A 47 -14.24 8.08 -2.06
CA VAL A 47 -15.41 7.91 -2.94
C VAL A 47 -15.27 6.66 -3.83
N ILE A 48 -14.07 6.08 -3.86
CA ILE A 48 -13.68 4.95 -4.73
C ILE A 48 -14.47 3.68 -4.42
N PHE A 49 -14.66 3.36 -3.14
CA PHE A 49 -15.37 2.15 -2.71
C PHE A 49 -16.83 2.13 -3.20
N THR A 50 -17.47 3.29 -3.27
CA THR A 50 -18.84 3.42 -3.79
C THR A 50 -18.92 3.11 -5.28
N LEU A 51 -17.91 3.50 -6.07
CA LEU A 51 -17.85 3.20 -7.50
C LEU A 51 -17.68 1.70 -7.77
N GLU A 52 -16.84 1.02 -6.99
CA GLU A 52 -16.61 -0.43 -7.13
C GLU A 52 -17.88 -1.23 -6.82
N LEU A 53 -18.58 -0.88 -5.72
CA LEU A 53 -19.82 -1.55 -5.35
C LEU A 53 -20.95 -1.28 -6.33
N LEU A 54 -21.06 -0.05 -6.87
CA LEU A 54 -22.08 0.29 -7.87
C LEU A 54 -21.80 -0.30 -9.26
N ALA A 55 -20.54 -0.58 -9.59
CA ALA A 55 -20.21 -1.26 -10.84
C ALA A 55 -20.69 -2.71 -10.85
N ASP A 56 -20.88 -3.31 -9.66
CA ASP A 56 -21.47 -4.62 -9.41
C ASP A 56 -21.10 -5.70 -10.45
N ARG A 57 -19.80 -5.83 -10.74
CA ARG A 57 -19.30 -6.68 -11.84
C ARG A 57 -19.62 -8.17 -11.66
N SER A 58 -19.91 -8.59 -10.43
CA SER A 58 -20.30 -9.96 -10.09
C SER A 58 -21.80 -10.11 -9.84
N SER A 59 -22.61 -9.07 -10.14
CA SER A 59 -24.06 -9.05 -9.97
C SER A 59 -24.51 -9.46 -8.55
N LEU A 60 -23.78 -9.01 -7.54
CA LEU A 60 -24.05 -9.27 -6.13
C LEU A 60 -25.20 -8.41 -5.59
N PHE A 61 -25.51 -7.28 -6.23
CA PHE A 61 -26.50 -6.30 -5.79
C PHE A 61 -27.47 -5.89 -6.92
N PRO A 62 -28.16 -6.85 -7.57
CA PRO A 62 -28.97 -6.60 -8.76
C PRO A 62 -30.22 -5.74 -8.48
N ASP A 63 -30.60 -5.59 -7.23
CA ASP A 63 -31.80 -4.90 -6.75
C ASP A 63 -31.52 -3.47 -6.25
N ILE A 64 -30.28 -2.98 -6.32
CA ILE A 64 -29.92 -1.62 -5.86
C ILE A 64 -29.97 -0.61 -7.01
N TYR A 65 -30.76 0.45 -6.84
CA TYR A 65 -30.92 1.53 -7.82
C TYR A 65 -30.56 2.90 -7.26
N VAL A 66 -29.93 3.75 -8.07
CA VAL A 66 -29.76 5.19 -7.78
C VAL A 66 -31.06 5.91 -8.07
N CYS A 67 -31.70 6.47 -7.04
CA CYS A 67 -32.98 7.17 -7.14
C CYS A 67 -32.88 8.68 -6.99
N GLY A 68 -31.70 9.19 -6.67
CA GLY A 68 -31.45 10.61 -6.58
C GLY A 68 -29.98 10.93 -6.37
N GLU A 69 -29.66 12.20 -6.49
CA GLU A 69 -28.36 12.76 -6.15
C GLU A 69 -28.53 13.98 -5.24
N ALA A 70 -27.53 14.22 -4.40
CA ALA A 70 -27.46 15.41 -3.56
C ALA A 70 -26.06 16.00 -3.64
N TYR A 71 -25.96 17.32 -3.60
CA TYR A 71 -24.68 18.03 -3.52
C TYR A 71 -24.61 18.70 -2.16
N LEU A 72 -23.51 18.48 -1.45
CA LEU A 72 -23.26 19.08 -0.15
C LEU A 72 -21.93 19.81 -0.19
N ASP A 73 -21.97 21.11 0.13
CA ASP A 73 -20.78 21.92 0.24
C ASP A 73 -20.04 21.56 1.53
N VAL A 74 -18.76 21.23 1.38
CA VAL A 74 -17.85 20.85 2.46
C VAL A 74 -17.22 22.13 3.01
N GLN A 75 -17.76 22.58 4.13
CA GLN A 75 -17.23 23.70 4.90
C GLN A 75 -16.55 23.18 6.15
N HIS A 76 -15.35 23.71 6.42
CA HIS A 76 -14.58 23.38 7.61
C HIS A 76 -14.75 24.46 8.67
N TYR A 77 -15.03 24.03 9.89
CA TYR A 77 -15.20 24.87 11.06
C TYR A 77 -14.13 24.51 12.08
N LEU A 78 -13.55 25.52 12.72
CA LEU A 78 -12.68 25.32 13.88
C LEU A 78 -13.55 25.23 15.13
N LEU A 79 -13.57 24.06 15.76
CA LEU A 79 -14.43 23.75 16.90
C LEU A 79 -13.61 23.60 18.17
N GLY A 80 -14.08 24.13 19.29
CA GLY A 80 -13.40 23.96 20.57
C GLY A 80 -14.16 24.61 21.71
N HIS A 81 -13.47 24.86 22.82
CA HIS A 81 -14.04 25.61 23.94
C HIS A 81 -13.57 27.07 23.88
N ARG A 82 -14.51 28.01 24.01
CA ARG A 82 -14.18 29.43 24.16
C ARG A 82 -13.35 29.65 25.42
N ALA A 83 -12.35 30.52 25.34
CA ALA A 83 -11.62 30.97 26.51
C ALA A 83 -12.58 31.67 27.49
N THR A 84 -12.61 31.23 28.74
CA THR A 84 -13.27 31.96 29.81
C THR A 84 -12.51 33.27 30.05
N GLU A 85 -13.22 34.40 29.94
CA GLU A 85 -12.63 35.74 30.06
C GLU A 85 -11.99 35.97 31.43
N THR A 86 -10.68 35.77 31.51
CA THR A 86 -9.77 36.49 32.41
C THR A 86 -8.43 36.72 31.71
N ALA A 87 -8.41 37.52 30.65
CA ALA A 87 -7.21 38.23 30.22
C ALA A 87 -7.59 39.39 29.32
N SER A 88 -7.18 40.58 29.75
CA SER A 88 -7.41 41.91 29.19
C SER A 88 -7.32 42.02 27.67
N THR A 89 -8.23 42.82 27.14
CA THR A 89 -8.12 43.56 25.87
C THR A 89 -6.72 44.15 25.69
N ASP A 90 -6.01 43.72 24.65
CA ASP A 90 -4.98 44.57 24.04
C ASP A 90 -5.22 44.65 22.55
N SER A 91 -5.40 45.89 22.13
CA SER A 91 -5.61 46.39 20.78
C SER A 91 -4.51 45.96 19.82
N ALA A 92 -4.91 45.73 18.58
CA ALA A 92 -4.01 45.70 17.43
C ALA A 92 -3.37 47.08 17.25
N ASP A 93 -2.04 47.18 17.37
CA ASP A 93 -1.20 47.91 16.41
C ASP A 93 0.32 47.81 16.67
N LEU A 94 1.04 47.52 15.57
CA LEU A 94 2.37 47.98 15.14
C LEU A 94 3.71 47.45 15.71
N SER A 95 4.55 47.02 14.75
CA SER A 95 5.94 47.47 14.48
C SER A 95 7.11 46.52 14.79
N GLY A 96 8.00 46.31 13.80
CA GLY A 96 9.40 45.90 14.06
C GLY A 96 10.11 45.02 13.02
N THR A 97 10.36 45.53 11.81
CA THR A 97 11.54 45.32 10.93
C THR A 97 12.37 44.01 10.95
N ALA A 98 12.41 43.31 9.80
CA ALA A 98 13.61 42.62 9.31
C ALA A 98 13.64 42.60 7.76
N THR A 99 14.79 42.93 7.17
CA THR A 99 15.13 43.06 5.74
C THR A 99 15.18 41.71 4.99
N PRO A 100 15.21 41.70 3.64
CA PRO A 100 14.62 40.65 2.83
C PRO A 100 15.60 39.52 2.46
N THR A 101 15.15 38.28 2.59
CA THR A 101 15.68 37.17 1.79
C THR A 101 14.53 36.60 0.97
N SER A 102 14.56 36.93 -0.32
CA SER A 102 13.64 36.46 -1.33
C SER A 102 13.89 34.99 -1.63
N SER A 103 12.98 34.10 -1.22
CA SER A 103 12.59 32.88 -1.97
C SER A 103 11.62 32.00 -1.16
N ILE A 104 10.42 32.48 -0.89
CA ILE A 104 9.27 31.61 -0.55
C ILE A 104 8.07 32.17 -1.33
N PRO A 105 7.31 31.36 -2.09
CA PRO A 105 6.15 31.88 -2.79
C PRO A 105 5.14 32.40 -1.76
N ILE A 106 4.75 33.66 -1.93
CA ILE A 106 3.53 34.35 -1.45
C ILE A 106 2.74 33.55 -0.38
N PRO A 107 2.68 33.98 0.91
CA PRO A 107 1.82 33.32 1.87
C PRO A 107 0.36 33.42 1.40
N LEU A 108 -0.33 32.27 1.31
CA LEU A 108 -1.77 32.25 1.04
C LEU A 108 -2.45 33.15 2.09
N LYS A 109 -3.08 34.23 1.64
CA LYS A 109 -3.91 35.05 2.52
C LYS A 109 -5.10 34.21 2.96
N SER A 110 -5.20 33.97 4.27
CA SER A 110 -6.36 33.31 4.85
C SER A 110 -7.65 34.10 4.52
N ARG A 111 -8.69 33.37 4.12
CA ARG A 111 -9.98 33.92 3.72
C ARG A 111 -10.87 34.32 4.89
N SER A 112 -10.67 33.68 6.04
CA SER A 112 -11.48 33.84 7.24
C SER A 112 -10.64 34.37 8.41
N ARG A 113 -11.34 34.87 9.43
CA ARG A 113 -10.73 35.37 10.67
C ARG A 113 -11.31 34.60 11.85
N PRO A 114 -10.54 34.38 12.92
CA PRO A 114 -11.07 33.83 14.16
C PRO A 114 -12.22 34.68 14.71
N LEU A 115 -13.27 34.01 15.21
CA LEU A 115 -14.39 34.62 15.92
C LEU A 115 -14.07 34.91 17.39
N SER A 116 -13.00 34.31 17.92
CA SER A 116 -12.57 34.45 19.32
C SER A 116 -11.04 34.37 19.44
N CYS A 117 -10.50 34.70 20.62
CA CYS A 117 -9.07 34.61 20.89
C CYS A 117 -8.60 33.15 20.84
N LEU A 118 -7.55 32.87 20.07
CA LEU A 118 -7.02 31.52 19.85
C LEU A 118 -5.72 31.23 20.66
N LYS A 119 -5.31 32.14 21.55
CA LYS A 119 -4.01 32.08 22.25
C LYS A 119 -3.88 30.89 23.21
N HIS A 120 -4.98 30.34 23.71
CA HIS A 120 -5.00 29.21 24.64
C HIS A 120 -4.87 27.84 23.96
N ILE A 121 -4.95 27.81 22.62
CA ILE A 121 -4.96 26.55 21.86
C ILE A 121 -3.55 25.96 21.77
N GLN A 122 -3.43 24.67 22.09
CA GLN A 122 -2.17 23.93 22.06
C GLN A 122 -2.19 22.74 21.09
N ARG A 123 -3.37 22.19 20.77
CA ARG A 123 -3.51 21.01 19.91
C ARG A 123 -4.67 21.14 18.94
N ILE A 124 -4.47 20.63 17.73
CA ILE A 124 -5.50 20.54 16.70
C ILE A 124 -5.66 19.07 16.29
N TYR A 125 -6.89 18.57 16.36
CA TYR A 125 -7.26 17.23 15.88
C TYR A 125 -8.06 17.35 14.58
N THR A 126 -7.71 16.59 13.56
CA THR A 126 -8.61 16.33 12.42
C THR A 126 -8.08 15.18 11.56
N HIS A 127 -8.82 14.82 10.52
CA HIS A 127 -8.34 13.90 9.51
C HIS A 127 -7.21 14.55 8.68
N PRO A 128 -6.13 13.82 8.31
CA PRO A 128 -5.00 14.36 7.54
C PRO A 128 -5.39 15.20 6.31
N GLN A 129 -6.47 14.79 5.63
CA GLN A 129 -7.00 15.50 4.48
C GLN A 129 -7.54 16.91 4.81
N ALA A 130 -8.20 17.09 5.96
CA ALA A 130 -8.75 18.38 6.36
C ALA A 130 -7.63 19.36 6.75
N PHE A 131 -6.49 18.87 7.26
CA PHE A 131 -5.30 19.71 7.48
C PHE A 131 -4.80 20.34 6.18
N GLY A 132 -4.68 19.54 5.11
CA GLY A 132 -4.25 20.01 3.80
C GLY A 132 -5.27 20.92 3.09
N GLN A 133 -6.50 21.02 3.60
CA GLN A 133 -7.54 21.90 3.07
C GLN A 133 -7.65 23.23 3.82
N CYS A 134 -6.92 23.42 4.92
CA CYS A 134 -7.01 24.62 5.77
C CYS A 134 -5.62 25.25 6.05
N GLU A 135 -4.64 25.05 5.17
CA GLU A 135 -3.26 25.45 5.43
C GLU A 135 -3.08 26.96 5.58
N ALA A 136 -3.83 27.76 4.81
CA ALA A 136 -3.72 29.22 4.86
C ALA A 136 -4.18 29.76 6.21
N PHE A 137 -5.30 29.27 6.74
CA PHE A 137 -5.82 29.66 8.05
C PHE A 137 -4.88 29.19 9.18
N LEU A 138 -4.45 27.94 9.13
CA LEU A 138 -3.54 27.38 10.13
C LEU A 138 -2.18 28.07 10.15
N GLY A 139 -1.64 28.41 8.97
CA GLY A 139 -0.38 29.14 8.84
C GLY A 139 -0.45 30.58 9.35
N ALA A 140 -1.62 31.22 9.24
CA ALA A 140 -1.84 32.61 9.68
C ALA A 140 -2.08 32.74 11.19
N TYR A 141 -2.90 31.87 11.79
CA TYR A 141 -3.39 32.07 13.16
C TYR A 141 -2.94 31.00 14.17
N LEU A 142 -2.51 29.82 13.72
CA LEU A 142 -2.21 28.67 14.58
C LEU A 142 -0.82 28.07 14.27
N LYS A 143 0.18 28.93 14.05
CA LYS A 143 1.54 28.52 13.72
C LYS A 143 2.26 27.95 14.95
N GLY A 144 2.82 26.74 14.81
CA GLY A 144 3.59 26.07 15.87
C GLY A 144 2.75 25.25 16.86
N ILE A 145 1.44 25.15 16.65
CA ILE A 145 0.52 24.32 17.43
C ILE A 145 0.61 22.86 16.99
N GLU A 146 0.49 21.93 17.94
CA GLU A 146 0.61 20.49 17.71
C GLU A 146 -0.55 19.99 16.83
N ARG A 147 -0.25 19.34 15.71
CA ARG A 147 -1.23 18.76 14.78
C ARG A 147 -1.30 17.26 15.00
N ILE A 148 -2.50 16.74 15.29
CA ILE A 148 -2.71 15.32 15.62
C ILE A 148 -3.71 14.72 14.64
N ASP A 149 -3.23 13.73 13.89
CA ASP A 149 -4.02 13.00 12.90
C ASP A 149 -4.98 12.02 13.57
N VAL A 150 -6.24 12.03 13.14
CA VAL A 150 -7.28 11.10 13.62
C VAL A 150 -8.05 10.47 12.47
N SER A 151 -8.81 9.41 12.77
CA SER A 151 -9.48 8.58 11.75
C SER A 151 -10.63 9.29 11.01
N SER A 152 -11.21 10.36 11.55
CA SER A 152 -12.24 11.16 10.89
C SER A 152 -12.40 12.55 11.51
N THR A 153 -13.00 13.49 10.78
CA THR A 153 -13.33 14.84 11.27
C THR A 153 -14.32 14.79 12.44
N SER A 154 -15.29 13.88 12.42
CA SER A 154 -16.22 13.70 13.54
C SER A 154 -15.54 13.10 14.77
N LYS A 155 -14.60 12.16 14.59
CA LYS A 155 -13.81 11.63 15.73
C LYS A 155 -12.96 12.72 16.37
N ALA A 156 -12.50 13.70 15.58
CA ALA A 156 -11.79 14.86 16.10
C ALA A 156 -12.65 15.69 17.05
N ALA A 157 -13.89 15.99 16.66
CA ALA A 157 -14.84 16.71 17.52
C ALA A 157 -15.15 15.92 18.81
N GLU A 158 -15.32 14.60 18.71
CA GLU A 158 -15.52 13.73 19.88
C GLU A 158 -14.34 13.80 20.87
N LEU A 159 -13.10 13.76 20.37
CA LEU A 159 -11.90 13.85 21.21
C LEU A 159 -11.75 15.21 21.89
N VAL A 160 -12.08 16.30 21.18
CA VAL A 160 -12.04 17.65 21.74
C VAL A 160 -13.09 17.82 22.84
N LYS A 161 -14.29 17.25 22.68
CA LYS A 161 -15.30 17.24 23.74
C LYS A 161 -14.84 16.47 24.99
N GLN A 162 -13.97 15.48 24.84
CA GLN A 162 -13.39 14.73 25.97
C GLN A 162 -12.24 15.48 26.66
N ASP A 163 -11.66 16.51 26.02
CA ASP A 163 -10.58 17.29 26.59
C ASP A 163 -11.09 18.31 27.63
N LYS A 164 -10.81 18.02 28.90
CA LYS A 164 -11.17 18.89 30.03
C LYS A 164 -10.28 20.13 30.18
N THR A 165 -9.18 20.21 29.45
CA THR A 165 -8.25 21.35 29.54
C THR A 165 -8.74 22.57 28.76
N GLY A 166 -9.64 22.37 27.78
CA GLY A 166 -10.11 23.43 26.90
C GLY A 166 -9.07 23.98 25.92
N THR A 167 -7.90 23.33 25.81
CA THR A 167 -6.78 23.77 24.96
C THR A 167 -6.73 23.07 23.60
N SER A 168 -7.62 22.11 23.37
CA SER A 168 -7.72 21.38 22.12
C SER A 168 -8.82 21.93 21.21
N VAL A 169 -8.59 21.88 19.91
CA VAL A 169 -9.58 22.22 18.89
C VAL A 169 -9.65 21.16 17.79
N ALA A 170 -10.79 21.08 17.11
CA ALA A 170 -11.05 20.18 16.02
C ALA A 170 -11.34 20.95 14.74
N ILE A 171 -10.93 20.41 13.59
CA ILE A 171 -11.45 20.85 12.30
C ILE A 171 -12.51 19.85 11.86
N ALA A 172 -13.77 20.28 11.83
CA ALA A 172 -14.90 19.41 11.47
C ALA A 172 -16.07 20.21 10.86
N SER A 173 -17.17 19.51 10.54
CA SER A 173 -18.38 20.14 10.02
C SER A 173 -19.17 20.86 11.11
N LYS A 174 -20.02 21.81 10.71
CA LYS A 174 -20.96 22.49 11.61
C LYS A 174 -21.83 21.52 12.41
N LEU A 175 -22.29 20.43 11.77
CA LEU A 175 -23.11 19.41 12.43
C LEU A 175 -22.36 18.73 13.59
N ALA A 176 -21.04 18.52 13.46
CA ALA A 176 -20.24 17.96 14.55
C ALA A 176 -20.16 18.92 15.75
N ALA A 177 -20.20 20.23 15.53
CA ALA A 177 -20.29 21.23 16.59
C ALA A 177 -21.59 21.10 17.38
N GLU A 178 -22.71 20.93 16.67
CA GLU A 178 -24.03 20.75 17.26
C GLU A 178 -24.14 19.44 18.04
N ILE A 179 -23.65 18.32 17.47
CA ILE A 179 -23.72 16.99 18.12
C ILE A 179 -22.85 16.92 19.37
N HIS A 180 -21.64 17.49 19.32
CA HIS A 180 -20.70 17.42 20.44
C HIS A 180 -20.77 18.65 21.36
N GLU A 181 -21.69 19.59 21.10
CA GLU A 181 -21.85 20.85 21.83
C GLU A 181 -20.52 21.59 22.00
N LEU A 182 -19.83 21.82 20.88
CA LEU A 182 -18.58 22.58 20.82
C LEU A 182 -18.83 23.97 20.26
N ASP A 183 -18.06 24.96 20.73
CA ASP A 183 -18.12 26.31 20.20
C ASP A 183 -17.44 26.40 18.84
N ILE A 184 -18.04 27.17 17.93
CA ILE A 184 -17.42 27.54 16.66
C ILE A 184 -16.48 28.73 16.91
N LEU A 185 -15.18 28.50 16.75
CA LEU A 185 -14.11 29.47 16.96
C LEU A 185 -13.70 30.17 15.65
N ALA A 186 -13.93 29.54 14.50
CA ALA A 186 -13.78 30.12 13.17
C ALA A 186 -14.65 29.36 12.17
N GLU A 187 -15.19 30.08 11.20
CA GLU A 187 -16.06 29.55 10.14
C GLU A 187 -15.34 29.62 8.78
N SER A 188 -15.64 28.66 7.91
CA SER A 188 -15.09 28.56 6.56
C SER A 188 -13.57 28.76 6.52
N ILE A 189 -12.86 27.88 7.23
CA ILE A 189 -11.40 27.92 7.33
C ILE A 189 -10.70 27.19 6.18
N GLU A 190 -11.47 26.60 5.26
CA GLU A 190 -10.97 25.99 4.05
C GLU A 190 -10.27 26.99 3.11
N ASP A 191 -9.23 26.52 2.43
CA ASP A 191 -8.46 27.29 1.47
C ASP A 191 -9.27 27.56 0.18
N ARG A 192 -10.21 26.67 -0.13
CA ARG A 192 -11.06 26.69 -1.34
C ARG A 192 -12.54 26.64 -0.96
N ASP A 193 -13.35 27.53 -1.53
CA ASP A 193 -14.81 27.62 -1.33
C ASP A 193 -15.63 26.82 -2.35
N ASP A 194 -14.99 26.26 -3.37
CA ASP A 194 -15.63 25.43 -4.40
C ASP A 194 -15.65 23.94 -4.05
N ASN A 195 -15.53 23.61 -2.75
CA ASN A 195 -15.46 22.25 -2.27
C ASN A 195 -16.86 21.64 -2.06
N THR A 196 -17.43 21.04 -3.10
CA THR A 196 -18.70 20.29 -3.04
C THR A 196 -18.46 18.78 -3.15
N THR A 197 -19.16 18.00 -2.34
CA THR A 197 -19.28 16.53 -2.47
C THR A 197 -20.66 16.16 -3.01
N ARG A 198 -20.69 15.35 -4.07
CA ARG A 198 -21.87 14.74 -4.67
C ARG A 198 -22.12 13.37 -4.06
N PHE A 199 -23.36 13.11 -3.67
CA PHE A 199 -23.85 11.87 -3.09
C PHE A 199 -24.92 11.24 -3.98
N PHE A 200 -25.00 9.92 -3.97
CA PHE A 200 -26.13 9.15 -4.52
C PHE A 200 -27.04 8.64 -3.42
N ILE A 201 -28.33 8.64 -3.73
CA ILE A 201 -29.38 8.06 -2.90
C ILE A 201 -29.78 6.71 -3.52
N LEU A 202 -29.56 5.63 -2.78
CA LEU A 202 -29.78 4.24 -3.19
C LEU A 202 -31.09 3.69 -2.61
N ARG A 203 -31.73 2.76 -3.32
CA ARG A 203 -32.96 2.03 -2.92
C ARG A 203 -32.94 0.59 -3.44
N LYS A 204 -33.63 -0.35 -2.76
CA LYS A 204 -33.59 -1.81 -3.01
C LYS A 204 -34.69 -2.36 -3.97
N GLU A 205 -35.63 -1.55 -4.41
CA GLU A 205 -36.70 -1.98 -5.36
C GLU A 205 -37.02 -0.85 -6.33
N ILE A 206 -37.59 -1.10 -7.51
CA ILE A 206 -38.14 -0.04 -8.38
C ILE A 206 -39.61 0.18 -8.01
N ASP A 207 -39.99 1.37 -7.56
CA ASP A 207 -41.40 1.75 -7.53
C ASP A 207 -41.79 2.08 -8.97
N ASP A 208 -42.86 1.46 -9.45
CA ASP A 208 -43.51 1.75 -10.74
C ASP A 208 -44.14 3.16 -10.80
N VAL A 209 -43.75 4.08 -9.92
CA VAL A 209 -44.22 5.47 -9.94
C VAL A 209 -43.32 6.28 -10.88
N ARG A 210 -43.45 6.01 -12.18
CA ARG A 210 -43.09 6.99 -13.22
C ARG A 210 -44.13 8.11 -13.22
N ASN A 211 -44.10 8.96 -12.19
CA ASN A 211 -44.65 10.30 -12.32
C ASN A 211 -43.65 11.10 -13.16
N HIS A 212 -43.83 11.03 -14.49
CA HIS A 212 -43.15 11.88 -15.45
C HIS A 212 -43.50 13.34 -15.18
N THR A 213 -42.73 13.98 -14.28
CA THR A 213 -42.61 15.43 -14.26
C THR A 213 -41.55 15.80 -15.30
N ALA A 214 -41.77 16.91 -16.01
CA ALA A 214 -40.91 17.42 -17.09
C ALA A 214 -39.55 17.98 -16.60
N ALA A 215 -38.94 17.32 -15.62
CA ALA A 215 -37.64 17.69 -15.06
C ALA A 215 -36.50 17.02 -15.84
N PRO A 216 -35.32 17.66 -15.96
CA PRO A 216 -34.15 17.06 -16.60
C PRO A 216 -33.74 15.78 -15.85
N THR A 217 -33.65 14.66 -16.58
CA THR A 217 -33.21 13.37 -16.04
C THR A 217 -31.71 13.18 -16.26
N LYS A 218 -31.07 12.42 -15.36
CA LYS A 218 -29.67 11.98 -15.50
C LYS A 218 -29.65 10.46 -15.50
N SER A 219 -28.92 9.87 -16.44
CA SER A 219 -28.71 8.43 -16.52
C SER A 219 -27.24 8.11 -16.25
N LEU A 220 -27.00 7.16 -15.34
CA LEU A 220 -25.67 6.62 -15.08
C LEU A 220 -25.54 5.31 -15.86
N VAL A 221 -24.48 5.17 -16.66
CA VAL A 221 -24.19 3.95 -17.41
C VAL A 221 -22.76 3.52 -17.08
N SER A 222 -22.60 2.24 -16.76
CA SER A 222 -21.30 1.58 -16.66
C SER A 222 -21.17 0.63 -17.86
N PHE A 223 -20.02 0.64 -18.52
CA PHE A 223 -19.74 -0.25 -19.63
C PHE A 223 -18.25 -0.61 -19.64
N THR A 224 -17.93 -1.75 -20.23
CA THR A 224 -16.56 -2.22 -20.46
C THR A 224 -16.22 -2.08 -21.93
N ILE A 225 -14.97 -1.69 -22.21
CA ILE A 225 -14.44 -1.63 -23.56
C ILE A 225 -13.23 -2.54 -23.68
N ASP A 226 -13.00 -3.06 -24.89
CA ASP A 226 -11.75 -3.73 -25.22
C ASP A 226 -10.66 -2.68 -25.46
N HIS A 227 -9.65 -2.66 -24.59
CA HIS A 227 -8.53 -1.72 -24.68
C HIS A 227 -7.48 -2.13 -25.72
N GLY A 228 -7.60 -3.32 -26.33
CA GLY A 228 -6.71 -3.79 -27.39
C GLY A 228 -6.91 -3.07 -28.74
N VAL A 229 -8.00 -2.30 -28.88
CA VAL A 229 -8.32 -1.55 -30.09
C VAL A 229 -8.16 -0.04 -29.85
N PRO A 230 -7.16 0.62 -30.46
CA PRO A 230 -7.05 2.07 -30.42
C PRO A 230 -8.34 2.72 -30.92
N GLY A 231 -8.93 3.60 -30.12
CA GLY A 231 -10.19 4.27 -30.46
C GLY A 231 -11.46 3.63 -29.88
N ALA A 232 -11.40 2.47 -29.21
CA ALA A 232 -12.58 1.80 -28.66
C ALA A 232 -13.44 2.70 -27.73
N LEU A 233 -12.81 3.55 -26.91
CA LEU A 233 -13.53 4.53 -26.11
C LEU A 233 -14.16 5.62 -26.98
N ALA A 234 -13.44 6.08 -28.00
CA ALA A 234 -13.93 7.10 -28.93
C ALA A 234 -15.12 6.59 -29.76
N ASP A 235 -15.13 5.31 -30.14
CA ASP A 235 -16.24 4.67 -30.85
C ASP A 235 -17.50 4.61 -29.97
N VAL A 236 -17.35 4.19 -28.71
CA VAL A 236 -18.47 4.16 -27.76
C VAL A 236 -18.98 5.56 -27.42
N LEU A 237 -18.07 6.52 -27.21
CA LEU A 237 -18.46 7.92 -27.00
C LEU A 237 -19.05 8.55 -28.27
N GLY A 238 -18.67 8.05 -29.45
CA GLY A 238 -19.23 8.42 -30.75
C GLY A 238 -20.72 8.08 -30.86
N LEU A 239 -21.15 6.94 -30.28
CA LEU A 239 -22.58 6.58 -30.17
C LEU A 239 -23.36 7.55 -29.28
N VAL A 240 -22.69 8.21 -28.33
CA VAL A 240 -23.27 9.18 -27.38
C VAL A 240 -23.18 10.62 -27.93
N HIS A 241 -22.46 10.86 -29.02
CA HIS A 241 -22.29 12.18 -29.66
C HIS A 241 -23.53 12.58 -30.49
N THR A 242 -24.71 12.51 -29.87
CA THR A 242 -25.91 13.26 -30.28
C THR A 242 -26.07 14.48 -29.36
N PRO A 243 -26.73 15.58 -29.77
CA PRO A 243 -26.56 16.91 -29.17
C PRO A 243 -27.06 17.12 -27.72
N THR A 244 -27.35 16.06 -26.96
CA THR A 244 -28.15 16.13 -25.72
C THR A 244 -27.46 15.60 -24.45
N LEU A 245 -26.25 15.05 -24.52
CA LEU A 245 -25.55 14.52 -23.33
C LEU A 245 -24.22 15.27 -23.07
N SER A 246 -24.10 15.89 -21.90
CA SER A 246 -22.94 16.68 -21.49
C SER A 246 -22.30 16.15 -20.21
N ARG A 247 -20.96 16.00 -20.25
CA ARG A 247 -19.99 15.55 -19.22
C ARG A 247 -19.73 14.05 -19.09
N VAL A 248 -18.46 13.70 -19.31
CA VAL A 248 -17.79 12.45 -18.92
C VAL A 248 -16.76 12.81 -17.85
N SER A 249 -16.76 12.08 -16.73
CA SER A 249 -15.79 12.22 -15.63
C SER A 249 -14.87 11.00 -15.65
N SER A 250 -13.56 11.20 -15.88
CA SER A 250 -12.55 10.12 -15.84
C SER A 250 -11.46 10.45 -14.82
N THR A 251 -11.25 9.59 -13.83
CA THR A 251 -10.21 9.78 -12.82
C THR A 251 -8.99 8.93 -13.16
N ARG A 252 -7.88 9.58 -13.54
CA ARG A 252 -6.61 8.93 -13.97
C ARG A 252 -5.97 8.01 -12.93
N ARG A 253 -6.32 8.12 -11.64
CA ARG A 253 -5.75 7.30 -10.55
C ARG A 253 -6.22 5.83 -10.55
N HIS A 254 -7.38 5.53 -11.14
CA HIS A 254 -7.93 4.16 -11.22
C HIS A 254 -7.37 3.34 -12.39
N LEU A 255 -6.81 4.01 -13.40
CA LEU A 255 -6.30 3.35 -14.60
C LEU A 255 -5.14 2.41 -14.25
N HIS A 256 -4.16 2.86 -13.46
CA HIS A 256 -3.02 2.02 -13.11
C HIS A 256 -3.40 0.77 -12.30
N ALA A 257 -4.31 0.89 -11.33
CA ALA A 257 -4.67 -0.25 -10.48
C ALA A 257 -5.48 -1.30 -11.25
N GLN A 258 -6.47 -0.88 -12.04
CA GLN A 258 -7.27 -1.80 -12.85
C GLN A 258 -6.47 -2.39 -14.00
N GLU A 259 -5.66 -1.59 -14.68
CA GLU A 259 -4.78 -2.08 -15.76
C GLU A 259 -3.84 -3.15 -15.23
N LEU A 260 -3.09 -2.87 -14.16
CA LEU A 260 -2.12 -3.80 -13.59
C LEU A 260 -2.77 -5.10 -13.07
N THR A 261 -3.88 -5.00 -12.33
CA THR A 261 -4.56 -6.20 -11.80
C THR A 261 -5.29 -7.00 -12.87
N SER A 262 -5.61 -6.39 -14.02
CA SER A 262 -6.18 -7.10 -15.18
C SER A 262 -5.14 -7.81 -16.04
N ARG A 263 -3.83 -7.58 -15.83
CA ARG A 263 -2.79 -8.24 -16.62
C ARG A 263 -2.88 -9.75 -16.43
N PRO A 264 -2.78 -10.55 -17.52
CA PRO A 264 -2.84 -11.99 -17.41
C PRO A 264 -1.68 -12.51 -16.55
N PRO A 265 -1.87 -13.62 -15.81
CA PRO A 265 -0.78 -14.26 -15.08
C PRO A 265 0.37 -14.64 -16.03
N ASN A 266 1.60 -14.39 -15.59
CA ASN A 266 2.81 -14.81 -16.30
C ASN A 266 3.26 -16.18 -15.78
N ILE A 267 3.58 -17.11 -16.68
CA ILE A 267 4.06 -18.45 -16.31
C ILE A 267 5.51 -18.58 -16.76
N THR A 268 6.40 -18.75 -15.80
CA THR A 268 7.83 -19.01 -16.06
C THR A 268 8.15 -20.46 -15.72
N TYR A 269 8.71 -21.19 -16.68
CA TYR A 269 9.20 -22.55 -16.45
C TYR A 269 10.70 -22.54 -16.17
N ASP A 270 11.13 -23.48 -15.33
CA ASP A 270 12.55 -23.71 -15.08
C ASP A 270 12.79 -25.19 -14.78
N TYR A 271 14.03 -25.64 -14.94
CA TYR A 271 14.45 -26.96 -14.48
C TYR A 271 15.14 -26.80 -13.13
N LEU A 272 14.68 -27.52 -12.12
CA LEU A 272 15.28 -27.48 -10.78
C LEU A 272 16.60 -28.27 -10.73
N SER A 273 17.58 -27.79 -11.50
CA SER A 273 18.93 -28.31 -11.48
C SER A 273 19.65 -27.89 -10.20
N PRO A 274 20.57 -28.71 -9.66
CA PRO A 274 21.33 -28.34 -8.47
C PRO A 274 22.22 -27.10 -8.63
N THR A 275 22.54 -26.70 -9.87
CA THR A 275 23.59 -25.71 -10.17
C THR A 275 23.31 -24.31 -9.62
N PRO A 276 22.15 -23.65 -9.87
CA PRO A 276 21.91 -22.31 -9.33
C PRO A 276 21.94 -22.26 -7.80
N SER A 277 21.32 -23.24 -7.14
CA SER A 277 21.36 -23.41 -5.68
C SER A 277 22.80 -23.61 -5.16
N HIS A 278 23.61 -24.41 -5.85
CA HIS A 278 25.02 -24.61 -5.50
C HIS A 278 25.86 -23.33 -5.66
N LEU A 279 25.69 -22.60 -6.77
CA LEU A 279 26.37 -21.33 -7.01
C LEU A 279 25.95 -20.25 -6.01
N LEU A 280 24.69 -20.25 -5.55
CA LEU A 280 24.24 -19.39 -4.46
C LEU A 280 24.99 -19.70 -3.16
N ASN A 281 25.16 -20.98 -2.81
CA ASN A 281 25.93 -21.36 -1.62
C ASN A 281 27.40 -20.93 -1.72
N ILE A 282 28.04 -21.11 -2.88
CA ILE A 282 29.40 -20.61 -3.12
C ILE A 282 29.45 -19.09 -2.94
N THR A 283 28.45 -18.39 -3.47
CA THR A 283 28.36 -16.93 -3.41
C THR A 283 28.25 -16.41 -1.97
N LEU A 284 27.58 -17.15 -1.08
CA LEU A 284 27.37 -16.77 0.33
C LEU A 284 28.44 -17.29 1.30
N ARG A 285 29.24 -18.29 0.88
CA ARG A 285 30.20 -19.02 1.72
C ARG A 285 31.11 -18.11 2.55
N ASP A 286 31.64 -17.06 1.95
CA ASP A 286 32.64 -16.19 2.60
C ASP A 286 31.99 -15.15 3.53
N PHE A 287 30.66 -15.04 3.50
CA PHE A 287 29.89 -14.08 4.29
C PHE A 287 29.11 -14.72 5.43
N LEU A 288 28.84 -16.03 5.37
CA LEU A 288 28.11 -16.78 6.39
C LEU A 288 29.00 -17.89 6.98
N PRO A 289 28.84 -18.24 8.28
CA PRO A 289 29.53 -19.37 8.89
C PRO A 289 28.98 -20.70 8.37
N GLN A 290 29.75 -21.78 8.54
CA GLN A 290 29.38 -23.13 8.08
C GLN A 290 28.07 -23.64 8.68
N SER A 291 27.69 -23.18 9.88
CA SER A 291 26.42 -23.51 10.52
C SER A 291 25.20 -23.05 9.72
N CYS A 292 25.35 -22.06 8.83
CA CYS A 292 24.28 -21.56 7.97
C CYS A 292 24.18 -22.29 6.63
N ASP A 293 25.14 -23.17 6.31
CA ASP A 293 25.12 -23.92 5.05
C ASP A 293 23.91 -24.87 5.02
N PRO A 294 23.26 -25.07 3.86
CA PRO A 294 22.25 -26.09 3.75
C PRO A 294 22.88 -27.50 3.90
N PRO A 295 22.13 -28.52 4.35
CA PRO A 295 22.68 -29.84 4.70
C PRO A 295 23.51 -30.52 3.60
N ASN A 296 23.23 -30.21 2.34
CA ASN A 296 23.86 -30.85 1.18
C ASN A 296 25.03 -30.05 0.58
N PHE A 297 25.42 -28.93 1.20
CA PHE A 297 26.55 -28.12 0.74
C PHE A 297 27.81 -28.43 1.53
N LYS A 298 28.90 -28.72 0.82
CA LYS A 298 30.23 -28.98 1.40
C LYS A 298 31.20 -27.89 0.97
N ARG A 299 31.80 -27.18 1.94
CA ARG A 299 32.79 -26.13 1.65
C ARG A 299 34.13 -26.65 1.13
N THR A 300 34.51 -27.88 1.47
CA THR A 300 35.83 -28.44 1.16
C THR A 300 35.94 -29.01 -0.26
N ASN A 301 34.82 -29.39 -0.88
CA ASN A 301 34.78 -29.90 -2.25
C ASN A 301 33.72 -29.14 -3.06
N ILE A 302 34.16 -28.09 -3.76
CA ILE A 302 33.31 -27.25 -4.63
C ILE A 302 33.17 -27.89 -6.02
N GLU A 303 32.96 -29.20 -6.04
CA GLU A 303 32.58 -29.91 -7.26
C GLU A 303 31.08 -29.75 -7.49
N LEU A 304 30.68 -29.79 -8.76
CA LEU A 304 29.27 -29.77 -9.13
C LEU A 304 28.52 -30.89 -8.40
N PRO A 305 27.31 -30.63 -7.87
CA PRO A 305 26.49 -31.67 -7.27
C PRO A 305 26.25 -32.78 -8.30
N PRO A 306 26.35 -34.07 -7.92
CA PRO A 306 26.13 -35.16 -8.85
C PRO A 306 24.70 -35.10 -9.41
N THR A 307 24.57 -35.13 -10.74
CA THR A 307 23.27 -35.32 -11.41
C THR A 307 22.82 -36.74 -11.15
N GLY A 308 21.80 -36.91 -10.31
CA GLY A 308 21.28 -38.21 -9.92
C GLY A 308 20.71 -39.01 -11.10
N THR A 309 21.53 -39.79 -11.79
CA THR A 309 21.09 -40.79 -12.78
C THR A 309 20.92 -42.18 -12.17
N SER A 310 21.38 -42.41 -10.93
CA SER A 310 21.12 -43.65 -10.21
C SER A 310 19.81 -43.57 -9.42
N GLN A 311 19.04 -44.64 -9.37
CA GLN A 311 17.83 -44.80 -8.52
C GLN A 311 18.10 -44.57 -7.01
N LEU A 312 19.36 -44.37 -6.61
CA LEU A 312 19.84 -44.10 -5.25
C LEU A 312 20.24 -42.63 -5.01
N ALA A 313 20.16 -41.74 -6.01
CA ALA A 313 20.43 -40.33 -5.79
C ALA A 313 19.33 -39.73 -4.90
N GLN A 314 19.70 -39.36 -3.68
CA GLN A 314 18.78 -38.71 -2.75
C GLN A 314 18.18 -37.47 -3.40
N LYS A 315 16.85 -37.45 -3.56
CA LYS A 315 16.13 -36.24 -3.94
C LYS A 315 16.31 -35.21 -2.84
N HIS A 316 17.20 -34.24 -3.07
CA HIS A 316 17.44 -33.18 -2.11
C HIS A 316 16.36 -32.11 -2.26
N ALA A 317 15.63 -31.84 -1.17
CA ALA A 317 14.69 -30.73 -1.13
C ALA A 317 15.41 -29.40 -1.43
N LEU A 318 14.75 -28.52 -2.18
CA LEU A 318 15.22 -27.18 -2.45
C LEU A 318 15.30 -26.40 -1.13
N PRO A 319 16.47 -25.89 -0.72
CA PRO A 319 16.58 -25.16 0.53
C PRO A 319 15.69 -23.90 0.53
N GLN A 320 15.08 -23.59 1.68
CA GLN A 320 14.17 -22.45 1.80
C GLN A 320 14.92 -21.13 1.49
N GLY A 321 14.33 -20.33 0.59
CA GLY A 321 14.94 -19.12 0.02
C GLY A 321 15.67 -19.33 -1.31
N HIS A 322 16.01 -20.56 -1.70
CA HIS A 322 16.77 -20.80 -2.93
C HIS A 322 15.91 -20.72 -4.19
N HIS A 323 14.58 -20.78 -4.09
CA HIS A 323 13.67 -20.53 -5.22
C HIS A 323 13.86 -19.14 -5.86
N LEU A 324 14.49 -18.20 -5.15
CA LEU A 324 14.76 -16.84 -5.63
C LEU A 324 15.84 -16.76 -6.73
N VAL A 325 16.66 -17.81 -6.91
CA VAL A 325 17.66 -17.91 -8.00
C VAL A 325 17.19 -18.84 -9.14
N TYR A 326 15.89 -19.10 -9.20
CA TYR A 326 15.22 -19.82 -10.28
C TYR A 326 14.05 -18.97 -10.80
N PHE A 327 13.49 -19.36 -11.94
CA PHE A 327 12.32 -18.72 -12.53
C PHE A 327 12.55 -17.22 -12.79
N SER A 328 13.73 -16.90 -13.31
CA SER A 328 14.09 -15.55 -13.71
C SER A 328 13.23 -15.09 -14.88
N PRO A 329 12.76 -13.82 -14.90
CA PRO A 329 12.06 -13.28 -16.05
C PRO A 329 12.93 -13.37 -17.32
N GLN A 330 12.40 -13.98 -18.38
CA GLN A 330 13.11 -14.15 -19.66
C GLN A 330 12.76 -13.00 -20.60
N ILE A 331 13.19 -11.79 -20.23
CA ILE A 331 12.84 -10.56 -20.93
C ILE A 331 14.05 -10.08 -21.74
N PRO A 332 13.91 -9.84 -23.06
CA PRO A 332 14.97 -9.26 -23.88
C PRO A 332 15.37 -7.86 -23.40
N GLU A 333 16.62 -7.48 -23.65
CA GLU A 333 17.15 -6.17 -23.24
C GLU A 333 16.34 -4.99 -23.77
N ASN A 334 15.81 -5.08 -25.00
CA ASN A 334 14.98 -4.03 -25.61
C ASN A 334 13.65 -3.79 -24.89
N ASP A 335 13.20 -4.74 -24.06
CA ASP A 335 11.96 -4.66 -23.29
C ASP A 335 12.21 -4.30 -21.81
N LEU A 336 13.47 -4.03 -21.44
CA LEU A 336 13.83 -3.53 -20.11
C LEU A 336 13.67 -2.00 -20.03
N LEU A 337 13.38 -1.53 -18.82
CA LEU A 337 13.41 -0.13 -18.46
C LEU A 337 14.87 0.40 -18.48
N PRO A 338 15.08 1.73 -18.57
CA PRO A 338 16.42 2.33 -18.58
C PRO A 338 17.29 2.01 -17.35
N ASP A 339 16.66 1.62 -16.24
CA ASP A 339 17.34 1.18 -15.02
C ASP A 339 17.67 -0.33 -15.00
N GLY A 340 17.27 -1.08 -16.04
CA GLY A 340 17.47 -2.52 -16.17
C GLY A 340 16.39 -3.38 -15.52
N THR A 341 15.26 -2.80 -15.09
CA THR A 341 14.11 -3.54 -14.56
C THR A 341 13.08 -3.87 -15.63
N ASP A 342 12.18 -4.82 -15.33
CA ASP A 342 11.12 -5.25 -16.24
C ASP A 342 9.85 -4.38 -16.19
N LEU A 343 9.09 -4.39 -17.28
CA LEU A 343 7.80 -3.68 -17.38
C LEU A 343 6.61 -4.47 -16.81
N LEU A 344 6.73 -5.78 -16.60
CA LEU A 344 5.60 -6.67 -16.25
C LEU A 344 4.87 -6.20 -15.00
N GLN A 345 5.63 -5.72 -14.03
CA GLN A 345 5.16 -5.28 -12.72
C GLN A 345 5.03 -3.75 -12.64
N SER A 346 5.47 -3.03 -13.67
CA SER A 346 5.58 -1.57 -13.68
C SER A 346 4.25 -0.90 -14.03
N PRO A 347 3.79 0.09 -13.24
CA PRO A 347 2.67 0.97 -13.58
C PRO A 347 2.97 1.91 -14.76
N GLY A 348 4.23 2.02 -15.21
CA GLY A 348 4.62 2.94 -16.29
C GLY A 348 4.87 4.38 -15.82
N PRO A 349 5.29 5.29 -16.73
CA PRO A 349 5.63 6.67 -16.39
C PRO A 349 4.44 7.40 -15.74
N PRO A 350 4.68 8.26 -14.73
CA PRO A 350 5.98 8.75 -14.24
C PRO A 350 6.63 7.89 -13.15
N PHE A 351 6.12 6.68 -12.86
CA PHE A 351 6.52 5.87 -11.71
C PHE A 351 7.68 4.92 -12.06
N MET A 352 8.84 5.51 -12.37
CA MET A 352 9.99 4.77 -12.93
C MET A 352 10.91 4.17 -11.87
N ARG A 353 10.83 4.62 -10.62
CA ARG A 353 11.73 4.15 -9.55
C ARG A 353 11.07 3.03 -8.77
N ARG A 354 11.69 1.84 -8.73
CA ARG A 354 11.14 0.65 -8.07
C ARG A 354 11.92 0.28 -6.81
N MET A 355 11.20 -0.02 -5.73
CA MET A 355 11.78 -0.53 -4.48
C MET A 355 11.11 -1.83 -4.04
N TRP A 356 11.89 -2.74 -3.48
CA TRP A 356 11.38 -3.94 -2.81
C TRP A 356 11.05 -3.60 -1.35
N ALA A 357 9.77 -3.49 -1.01
CA ALA A 357 9.34 -3.10 0.33
C ALA A 357 9.22 -4.26 1.31
N GLY A 358 9.05 -5.50 0.83
CA GLY A 358 8.90 -6.67 1.69
C GLY A 358 8.12 -7.78 1.01
N GLY A 359 7.52 -8.63 1.83
CA GLY A 359 6.65 -9.69 1.36
C GLY A 359 6.36 -10.76 2.41
N SER A 360 5.77 -11.85 1.96
CA SER A 360 5.56 -13.05 2.77
C SER A 360 5.79 -14.31 1.94
N VAL A 361 6.35 -15.36 2.54
CA VAL A 361 6.52 -16.66 1.89
C VAL A 361 5.84 -17.73 2.74
N LEU A 362 5.04 -18.56 2.09
CA LEU A 362 4.48 -19.80 2.63
C LEU A 362 5.17 -20.97 1.97
N PHE A 363 5.66 -21.91 2.77
CA PHE A 363 6.26 -23.15 2.30
C PHE A 363 5.35 -24.32 2.69
N ASP A 364 5.11 -25.21 1.73
CA ASP A 364 4.51 -26.51 2.05
C ASP A 364 5.55 -27.38 2.78
N THR A 365 5.24 -27.70 4.04
CA THR A 365 6.11 -28.49 4.91
C THR A 365 5.93 -29.99 4.70
N SER A 366 4.88 -30.41 3.98
CA SER A 366 4.65 -31.81 3.64
C SER A 366 5.64 -32.28 2.56
N LYS A 367 6.38 -33.36 2.86
CA LYS A 367 7.38 -33.94 1.94
C LYS A 367 6.92 -34.15 0.49
N PRO A 368 5.70 -34.66 0.18
CA PRO A 368 5.31 -34.92 -1.21
C PRO A 368 5.19 -33.65 -2.05
N ASN A 369 4.92 -32.50 -1.43
CA ASN A 369 4.67 -31.25 -2.13
C ASN A 369 5.89 -30.32 -2.15
N GLN A 370 7.03 -30.70 -1.60
CA GLN A 370 8.25 -29.88 -1.64
C GLN A 370 8.89 -29.92 -3.04
N LEU A 371 9.52 -28.81 -3.43
CA LEU A 371 10.37 -28.75 -4.61
C LEU A 371 11.71 -29.46 -4.34
N HIS A 372 12.23 -30.17 -5.33
CA HIS A 372 13.46 -30.95 -5.21
C HIS A 372 14.45 -30.54 -6.30
N LEU A 373 15.75 -30.66 -5.99
CA LEU A 373 16.86 -30.43 -6.92
C LEU A 373 17.14 -31.70 -7.74
N ASP A 374 16.17 -32.13 -8.55
CA ASP A 374 16.18 -33.39 -9.28
C ASP A 374 16.17 -33.22 -10.81
N ASN A 375 16.45 -32.01 -11.31
CA ASN A 375 16.36 -31.64 -12.73
C ASN A 375 14.96 -31.84 -13.35
N VAL A 376 13.91 -31.97 -12.53
CA VAL A 376 12.54 -31.99 -13.02
C VAL A 376 12.07 -30.57 -13.31
N ARG A 377 11.22 -30.44 -14.33
CA ARG A 377 10.60 -29.17 -14.71
C ARG A 377 9.64 -28.69 -13.63
N ALA A 378 9.69 -27.41 -13.33
CA ALA A 378 8.78 -26.73 -12.42
C ALA A 378 8.24 -25.45 -13.08
N ALA A 379 7.18 -24.89 -12.51
CA ALA A 379 6.57 -23.66 -12.96
C ALA A 379 6.44 -22.65 -11.81
N CYS A 380 6.60 -21.38 -12.15
CA CYS A 380 6.25 -20.23 -11.33
C CYS A 380 5.14 -19.46 -12.05
N VAL A 381 3.96 -19.40 -11.42
CA VAL A 381 2.84 -18.57 -11.89
C VAL A 381 2.85 -17.27 -11.10
N GLU A 382 3.02 -16.16 -11.79
CA GLU A 382 3.10 -14.81 -11.22
C GLU A 382 1.88 -13.98 -11.65
N ARG A 383 1.25 -13.28 -10.71
CA ARG A 383 0.19 -12.32 -11.01
C ARG A 383 0.26 -11.09 -10.11
N ILE A 384 -0.23 -9.96 -10.59
CA ILE A 384 -0.44 -8.79 -9.74
C ILE A 384 -1.72 -9.04 -8.95
N ARG A 385 -1.59 -9.20 -7.63
CA ARG A 385 -2.70 -9.53 -6.74
C ARG A 385 -3.48 -8.28 -6.32
N ASP A 386 -2.76 -7.21 -6.00
CA ASP A 386 -3.35 -5.98 -5.49
C ASP A 386 -2.47 -4.77 -5.84
N VAL A 387 -3.09 -3.61 -6.03
CA VAL A 387 -2.40 -2.35 -6.30
C VAL A 387 -3.03 -1.25 -5.46
N THR A 388 -2.23 -0.62 -4.60
CA THR A 388 -2.69 0.49 -3.76
C THR A 388 -1.88 1.75 -4.02
N VAL A 389 -2.55 2.86 -4.28
CA VAL A 389 -1.91 4.16 -4.46
C VAL A 389 -2.01 4.94 -3.14
N LYS A 390 -0.88 5.43 -2.63
CA LYS A 390 -0.82 6.24 -1.39
C LYS A 390 -0.07 7.53 -1.64
N GLY A 391 -0.44 8.60 -0.93
CA GLY A 391 0.20 9.91 -1.04
C GLY A 391 -0.73 10.96 -1.67
N SER A 392 -0.31 12.21 -1.59
CA SER A 392 -0.96 13.36 -2.23
C SER A 392 -0.54 13.47 -3.70
N GLU A 393 -1.32 14.24 -4.47
CA GLU A 393 -0.96 14.58 -5.84
C GLU A 393 0.42 15.25 -5.90
N GLY A 394 1.34 14.73 -6.70
CA GLY A 394 2.74 15.18 -6.66
C GLY A 394 3.67 14.12 -6.09
N ASP A 395 3.25 13.49 -4.99
CA ASP A 395 4.07 12.61 -4.14
C ASP A 395 3.48 11.19 -4.02
N GLU A 396 2.72 10.76 -5.04
CA GLU A 396 2.10 9.45 -5.04
C GLU A 396 3.15 8.32 -5.06
N LYS A 397 2.80 7.23 -4.38
CA LYS A 397 3.54 5.96 -4.37
C LYS A 397 2.57 4.86 -4.75
N ILE A 398 2.93 4.03 -5.72
CA ILE A 398 2.13 2.88 -6.13
C ILE A 398 2.72 1.64 -5.49
N PHE A 399 1.97 1.02 -4.59
CA PHE A 399 2.30 -0.27 -4.00
C PHE A 399 1.69 -1.35 -4.87
N VAL A 400 2.51 -2.26 -5.39
CA VAL A 400 2.10 -3.39 -6.23
C VAL A 400 2.45 -4.66 -5.47
N SER A 401 1.41 -5.40 -5.05
CA SER A 401 1.56 -6.70 -4.39
C SER A 401 1.44 -7.79 -5.44
N ILE A 402 2.50 -8.57 -5.59
CA ILE A 402 2.63 -9.63 -6.59
C ILE A 402 2.55 -10.97 -5.88
N GLU A 403 1.75 -11.88 -6.41
CA GLU A 403 1.68 -13.25 -5.94
C GLU A 403 2.39 -14.19 -6.91
N ARG A 404 3.32 -15.00 -6.40
CA ARG A 404 4.07 -16.02 -7.12
C ARG A 404 3.83 -17.39 -6.50
N ARG A 405 3.44 -18.36 -7.32
CA ARG A 405 3.17 -19.73 -6.89
C ARG A 405 4.07 -20.69 -7.63
N TYR A 406 4.82 -21.47 -6.87
CA TYR A 406 5.81 -22.40 -7.38
C TYR A 406 5.31 -23.83 -7.22
N MET A 407 5.38 -24.63 -8.27
CA MET A 407 4.86 -25.99 -8.29
C MET A 407 5.67 -26.90 -9.23
N PRO A 408 5.77 -28.21 -8.92
CA PRO A 408 6.30 -29.19 -9.87
C PRO A 408 5.37 -29.33 -11.08
N VAL A 409 5.94 -29.64 -12.24
CA VAL A 409 5.17 -29.91 -13.47
C VAL A 409 5.28 -31.40 -13.80
N ASN A 410 4.14 -32.10 -13.90
CA ASN A 410 4.11 -33.48 -14.37
C ASN A 410 4.01 -33.49 -15.90
N ASP A 411 5.13 -33.70 -16.58
CA ASP A 411 5.24 -33.67 -18.05
C ASP A 411 4.59 -34.87 -18.77
N SER A 412 3.87 -35.76 -18.08
CA SER A 412 3.30 -36.97 -18.71
C SER A 412 2.19 -36.71 -19.75
N THR A 413 1.64 -35.50 -19.81
CA THR A 413 0.62 -35.11 -20.83
C THR A 413 0.89 -33.78 -21.52
N GLY A 414 1.91 -33.01 -21.11
CA GLY A 414 2.14 -31.65 -21.66
C GLY A 414 1.04 -30.62 -21.37
N GLU A 415 -0.06 -31.02 -20.73
CA GLU A 415 -1.28 -30.22 -20.51
C GLU A 415 -1.50 -29.82 -19.03
N ALA A 416 -0.84 -30.48 -18.07
CA ALA A 416 -1.15 -30.37 -16.63
C ALA A 416 -0.79 -29.01 -15.97
N ALA A 417 0.12 -28.22 -16.57
CA ALA A 417 0.38 -26.87 -16.08
C ALA A 417 -0.79 -25.93 -16.43
N GLN A 418 -1.45 -26.14 -17.57
CA GLN A 418 -2.62 -25.36 -17.98
C GLN A 418 -3.88 -25.77 -17.19
N GLU A 419 -4.04 -27.06 -16.86
CA GLU A 419 -5.22 -27.55 -16.12
C GLU A 419 -5.27 -27.12 -14.64
N ASN A 420 -4.14 -26.86 -13.99
CA ASN A 420 -4.10 -26.28 -12.63
C ASN A 420 -4.15 -24.74 -12.62
N ILE A 421 -4.19 -24.12 -13.80
CA ILE A 421 -4.24 -22.67 -14.00
C ILE A 421 -5.54 -22.38 -14.76
N ASP A 422 -6.66 -22.39 -14.04
CA ASP A 422 -7.94 -21.93 -14.55
C ASP A 422 -7.87 -20.45 -14.97
N ALA A 423 -8.81 -19.98 -15.79
CA ALA A 423 -8.85 -18.59 -16.27
C ALA A 423 -9.07 -17.55 -15.15
N GLN A 424 -9.40 -18.00 -13.93
CA GLN A 424 -9.38 -17.20 -12.68
C GLN A 424 -8.18 -17.51 -11.76
N GLY A 425 -7.23 -18.29 -12.29
CA GLY A 425 -5.97 -18.80 -11.79
C GLY A 425 -5.75 -18.61 -10.31
N MET A 426 -5.98 -19.66 -9.50
CA MET A 426 -5.39 -19.87 -8.14
C MET A 426 -5.90 -21.12 -7.35
N THR A 427 -6.45 -22.16 -7.98
CA THR A 427 -7.05 -23.29 -7.23
C THR A 427 -6.14 -24.53 -7.07
N GLY A 428 -4.94 -24.54 -7.66
CA GLY A 428 -3.97 -25.65 -7.53
C GLY A 428 -3.13 -25.67 -6.24
N THR A 429 -2.60 -26.83 -5.86
CA THR A 429 -1.62 -26.97 -4.76
C THR A 429 -0.26 -26.41 -5.18
N ALA A 430 0.32 -25.53 -4.37
CA ALA A 430 1.64 -24.92 -4.64
C ALA A 430 2.61 -25.27 -3.51
N SER A 431 3.84 -25.64 -3.88
CA SER A 431 4.94 -25.94 -2.96
C SER A 431 5.41 -24.71 -2.20
N ILE A 432 5.37 -23.55 -2.87
CA ILE A 432 5.74 -22.25 -2.31
C ILE A 432 4.74 -21.21 -2.81
N VAL A 433 4.22 -20.39 -1.91
CA VAL A 433 3.42 -19.20 -2.24
C VAL A 433 4.15 -17.98 -1.71
N GLU A 434 4.60 -17.11 -2.59
CA GLU A 434 5.31 -15.88 -2.26
C GLU A 434 4.43 -14.67 -2.61
N LEU A 435 4.30 -13.75 -1.67
CA LEU A 435 3.79 -12.40 -1.89
C LEU A 435 4.98 -11.45 -1.86
N ARG A 436 5.12 -10.61 -2.89
CA ARG A 436 6.14 -9.56 -2.98
C ARG A 436 5.48 -8.21 -3.01
N ASP A 437 5.94 -7.31 -2.15
CA ASP A 437 5.44 -5.94 -2.13
C ASP A 437 6.48 -5.02 -2.76
N LEU A 438 6.13 -4.48 -3.93
CA LEU A 438 6.92 -3.48 -4.62
C LEU A 438 6.32 -2.10 -4.43
N VAL A 439 7.18 -1.09 -4.42
CA VAL A 439 6.78 0.31 -4.35
C VAL A 439 7.39 1.03 -5.54
N PHE A 440 6.54 1.65 -6.35
CA PHE A 440 6.94 2.51 -7.43
C PHE A 440 6.77 3.96 -7.02
N LEU A 441 7.87 4.70 -7.14
CA LEU A 441 7.97 6.12 -6.86
C LEU A 441 8.06 6.87 -8.17
N ARG A 442 7.58 8.12 -8.16
CA ARG A 442 7.76 9.01 -9.30
C ARG A 442 9.25 9.28 -9.53
N GLU A 443 9.59 9.51 -10.78
CA GLU A 443 10.88 10.08 -11.14
C GLU A 443 10.99 11.48 -10.51
N GLU A 444 12.06 11.72 -9.75
CA GLU A 444 12.33 13.01 -9.12
C GLU A 444 13.39 13.77 -9.94
N PRO A 445 13.30 15.11 -10.06
CA PRO A 445 14.40 15.89 -10.60
C PRO A 445 15.67 15.69 -9.77
N ASP A 446 16.82 15.59 -10.43
CA ASP A 446 18.15 15.32 -9.88
C ASP A 446 18.49 16.01 -8.52
N PRO A 447 18.18 17.30 -8.31
CA PRO A 447 18.48 17.97 -7.03
C PRO A 447 17.63 17.46 -5.87
N LEU A 448 16.36 17.10 -6.14
CA LEU A 448 15.41 16.65 -5.13
C LEU A 448 15.70 15.20 -4.71
N ALA A 449 16.06 14.35 -5.69
CA ALA A 449 16.45 12.96 -5.46
C ALA A 449 17.64 12.84 -4.51
N LYS A 450 18.70 13.64 -4.76
CA LYS A 450 19.89 13.71 -3.89
C LYS A 450 19.55 14.20 -2.48
N MET A 451 18.69 15.20 -2.35
CA MET A 451 18.28 15.72 -1.05
C MET A 451 17.43 14.71 -0.26
N ASN A 452 16.52 13.99 -0.92
CA ASN A 452 15.67 12.98 -0.30
C ASN A 452 16.44 11.71 0.10
N ALA A 453 17.40 11.27 -0.71
CA ALA A 453 18.26 10.14 -0.37
C ALA A 453 19.27 10.48 0.75
N ALA A 454 19.66 11.74 0.89
CA ALA A 454 20.48 12.23 1.99
C ALA A 454 19.72 12.44 3.32
N LYS A 455 18.38 12.44 3.32
CA LYS A 455 17.60 12.52 4.55
C LYS A 455 17.84 11.26 5.39
N SER A 456 18.37 11.44 6.59
CA SER A 456 18.52 10.35 7.56
C SER A 456 17.15 9.76 7.90
N VAL A 457 16.90 8.53 7.46
CA VAL A 457 15.74 7.76 7.92
C VAL A 457 15.94 7.54 9.43
N LYS A 458 15.00 7.99 10.27
CA LYS A 458 15.02 7.65 11.69
C LYS A 458 14.84 6.14 11.82
N LEU A 459 15.96 5.44 12.02
CA LEU A 459 15.94 3.99 12.13
C LEU A 459 15.30 3.57 13.45
N LEU A 460 14.32 2.68 13.36
CA LEU A 460 13.76 2.03 14.55
C LEU A 460 14.82 1.10 15.14
N LYS A 461 15.17 1.26 16.42
CA LYS A 461 16.12 0.37 17.08
C LYS A 461 15.46 -0.95 17.49
N PRO A 462 16.20 -2.06 17.44
CA PRO A 462 15.76 -3.30 18.05
C PRO A 462 15.42 -3.16 19.53
N ARG A 463 14.27 -3.70 19.92
CA ARG A 463 13.81 -3.70 21.32
C ARG A 463 14.31 -4.89 22.12
N HIS A 464 14.68 -5.96 21.43
CA HIS A 464 15.08 -7.24 22.01
C HIS A 464 16.52 -7.57 21.65
N THR A 465 17.21 -8.22 22.58
CA THR A 465 18.55 -8.80 22.32
C THR A 465 18.36 -10.10 21.55
N PRO A 466 19.11 -10.34 20.46
CA PRO A 466 19.01 -11.60 19.73
C PRO A 466 19.61 -12.76 20.52
N ASP A 467 19.07 -13.97 20.33
CA ASP A 467 19.67 -15.21 20.83
C ASP A 467 20.92 -15.58 20.02
N PHE A 468 20.91 -15.23 18.73
CA PHE A 468 21.98 -15.52 17.79
C PHE A 468 22.11 -14.40 16.76
N SER A 469 23.34 -14.03 16.40
CA SER A 469 23.58 -13.05 15.35
C SER A 469 24.86 -13.31 14.57
N ILE A 470 24.88 -12.90 13.30
CA ILE A 470 26.03 -12.98 12.40
C ILE A 470 26.20 -11.62 11.73
N SER A 471 27.42 -11.10 11.73
CA SER A 471 27.76 -9.87 11.01
C SER A 471 28.54 -10.18 9.74
N MET A 472 28.28 -9.41 8.69
CA MET A 472 28.99 -9.49 7.41
C MET A 472 29.09 -8.11 6.75
N ILE A 473 30.02 -7.98 5.81
CA ILE A 473 30.16 -6.79 4.97
C ILE A 473 29.96 -7.25 3.51
N PRO A 474 28.80 -7.01 2.88
CA PRO A 474 28.58 -7.38 1.49
C PRO A 474 29.53 -6.61 0.56
N SER A 475 30.13 -7.30 -0.41
CA SER A 475 30.99 -6.66 -1.41
C SER A 475 30.26 -6.45 -2.73
N GLN A 476 30.75 -5.56 -3.60
CA GLN A 476 30.25 -5.43 -4.97
C GLN A 476 30.25 -6.77 -5.73
N SER A 477 31.24 -7.64 -5.50
CA SER A 477 31.29 -8.98 -6.12
C SER A 477 30.16 -9.90 -5.65
N LEU A 478 29.73 -9.81 -4.39
CA LEU A 478 28.55 -10.53 -3.90
C LEU A 478 27.28 -10.07 -4.63
N LEU A 479 27.09 -8.75 -4.72
CA LEU A 479 25.94 -8.16 -5.40
C LEU A 479 25.92 -8.55 -6.88
N PHE A 480 27.05 -8.46 -7.57
CA PHE A 480 27.18 -8.86 -8.97
C PHE A 480 26.84 -10.34 -9.18
N ARG A 481 27.41 -11.26 -8.37
CA ARG A 481 27.13 -12.70 -8.47
C ARG A 481 25.66 -13.01 -8.23
N PHE A 482 25.02 -12.34 -7.28
CA PHE A 482 23.60 -12.52 -7.02
C PHE A 482 22.74 -11.97 -8.17
N SER A 483 23.09 -10.81 -8.73
CA SER A 483 22.46 -10.28 -9.95
C SER A 483 22.57 -11.26 -11.12
N ALA A 484 23.74 -11.87 -11.34
CA ALA A 484 23.93 -12.87 -12.38
C ALA A 484 23.07 -14.13 -12.15
N LEU A 485 23.01 -14.64 -10.92
CA LEU A 485 22.19 -15.80 -10.56
C LEU A 485 20.69 -15.56 -10.73
N THR A 486 20.24 -14.32 -10.55
CA THR A 486 18.83 -13.94 -10.64
C THR A 486 18.47 -13.32 -11.99
N PHE A 487 19.42 -13.30 -12.94
CA PHE A 487 19.29 -12.61 -14.24
C PHE A 487 18.74 -11.18 -14.09
N ASN A 488 19.24 -10.46 -13.08
CA ASN A 488 18.76 -9.16 -12.67
C ASN A 488 19.75 -8.06 -13.08
N ALA A 489 19.38 -7.30 -14.12
CA ALA A 489 20.17 -6.21 -14.69
C ALA A 489 19.96 -4.84 -14.02
N HIS A 490 19.23 -4.79 -12.90
CA HIS A 490 18.89 -3.52 -12.25
C HIS A 490 20.16 -2.78 -11.78
N ARG A 491 20.37 -1.59 -12.36
CA ARG A 491 21.61 -0.81 -12.25
C ARG A 491 21.98 -0.44 -10.82
N ILE A 492 21.01 -0.32 -9.92
CA ILE A 492 21.27 0.01 -8.50
C ILE A 492 22.12 -1.05 -7.76
N HIS A 493 22.31 -2.23 -8.35
CA HIS A 493 23.12 -3.32 -7.80
C HIS A 493 24.48 -3.47 -8.50
N LEU A 494 24.69 -2.76 -9.61
CA LEU A 494 25.78 -3.02 -10.56
C LEU A 494 26.65 -1.77 -10.82
N ASP A 495 26.02 -0.60 -10.90
CA ASP A 495 26.61 0.66 -11.34
C ASP A 495 26.62 1.68 -10.18
N PRO A 496 27.77 1.86 -9.50
CA PRO A 496 27.87 2.81 -8.40
C PRO A 496 27.63 4.26 -8.83
N GLN A 497 27.97 4.61 -10.07
CA GLN A 497 27.79 5.95 -10.60
C GLN A 497 26.30 6.24 -10.80
N TYR A 498 25.56 5.31 -11.40
CA TYR A 498 24.10 5.43 -11.51
C TYR A 498 23.43 5.57 -10.13
N CYS A 499 23.80 4.72 -9.17
CA CYS A 499 23.30 4.80 -7.79
C CYS A 499 23.45 6.20 -7.19
N GLN A 500 24.63 6.80 -7.32
CA GLN A 500 24.98 8.05 -6.66
C GLN A 500 24.48 9.28 -7.42
N GLU A 501 24.65 9.27 -8.73
CA GLU A 501 24.42 10.45 -9.55
C GLU A 501 22.96 10.59 -9.99
N VAL A 502 22.26 9.48 -10.24
CA VAL A 502 20.87 9.46 -10.74
C VAL A 502 19.88 9.16 -9.62
N GLU A 503 20.12 8.11 -8.83
CA GLU A 503 19.17 7.67 -7.79
C GLU A 503 19.40 8.36 -6.43
N GLY A 504 20.54 9.02 -6.25
CA GLY A 504 20.94 9.71 -5.02
C GLY A 504 21.40 8.79 -3.87
N TYR A 505 21.51 7.48 -4.11
CA TYR A 505 21.97 6.52 -3.11
C TYR A 505 23.47 6.67 -2.81
N ARG A 506 23.87 6.35 -1.58
CA ARG A 506 25.28 6.50 -1.14
C ARG A 506 26.22 5.50 -1.83
N ASN A 507 25.73 4.31 -2.14
CA ASN A 507 26.46 3.24 -2.82
C ASN A 507 25.48 2.22 -3.44
N LEU A 508 26.01 1.15 -4.02
CA LEU A 508 25.24 -0.01 -4.49
C LEU A 508 24.34 -0.56 -3.38
N LEU A 509 23.09 -0.82 -3.73
CA LEU A 509 22.09 -1.35 -2.81
C LEU A 509 22.13 -2.88 -2.75
N LEU A 510 21.93 -3.44 -1.57
CA LEU A 510 21.70 -4.86 -1.38
C LEU A 510 20.30 -5.23 -1.93
N HIS A 511 20.19 -6.36 -2.63
CA HIS A 511 18.91 -6.82 -3.16
C HIS A 511 17.92 -7.17 -2.03
N GLY A 512 16.64 -6.85 -2.25
CA GLY A 512 15.55 -7.33 -1.38
C GLY A 512 15.53 -8.87 -1.28
N PRO A 513 15.55 -9.61 -2.41
CA PRO A 513 15.65 -11.07 -2.41
C PRO A 513 16.89 -11.60 -1.70
N LEU A 514 18.05 -10.96 -1.84
CA LEU A 514 19.27 -11.36 -1.13
C LEU A 514 19.11 -11.20 0.39
N SER A 515 18.44 -10.13 0.84
CA SER A 515 18.12 -9.96 2.26
C SER A 515 17.24 -11.09 2.79
N LEU A 516 16.25 -11.55 2.02
CA LEU A 516 15.42 -12.70 2.37
C LEU A 516 16.23 -14.01 2.40
N VAL A 517 17.13 -14.24 1.43
CA VAL A 517 18.05 -15.39 1.43
C VAL A 517 18.92 -15.42 2.69
N LEU A 518 19.48 -14.26 3.08
CA LEU A 518 20.30 -14.14 4.29
C LEU A 518 19.50 -14.44 5.55
N LEU A 519 18.31 -13.85 5.69
CA LEU A 519 17.41 -14.10 6.83
C LEU A 519 17.06 -15.59 6.98
N LEU A 520 16.66 -16.25 5.89
CA LEU A 520 16.30 -17.66 5.88
C LEU A 520 17.50 -18.58 6.13
N SER A 521 18.67 -18.25 5.58
CA SER A 521 19.90 -19.04 5.78
C SER A 521 20.40 -18.99 7.22
N VAL A 522 20.34 -17.82 7.85
CA VAL A 522 20.71 -17.66 9.26
C VAL A 522 19.67 -18.30 10.17
N LEU A 523 18.37 -18.10 9.92
CA LEU A 523 17.30 -18.74 10.69
C LEU A 523 17.41 -20.27 10.65
N ARG A 524 17.68 -20.87 9.48
CA ARG A 524 17.85 -22.32 9.32
C ARG A 524 18.88 -22.90 10.28
N SER A 525 19.95 -22.17 10.58
CA SER A 525 21.00 -22.62 11.53
C SER A 525 20.53 -22.70 12.99
N GLN A 526 19.39 -22.08 13.31
CA GLN A 526 18.83 -21.98 14.67
C GLN A 526 17.53 -22.79 14.85
N LEU A 527 17.08 -23.48 13.79
CA LEU A 527 15.94 -24.39 13.85
C LEU A 527 16.35 -25.71 14.53
N ARG A 528 15.39 -26.37 15.20
CA ARG A 528 15.60 -27.72 15.73
C ARG A 528 15.62 -28.76 14.62
N ASP A 529 16.16 -29.93 14.92
CA ASP A 529 16.13 -31.07 13.99
C ASP A 529 14.70 -31.39 13.55
N GLY A 530 14.46 -31.35 12.24
CA GLY A 530 13.16 -31.60 11.63
C GLY A 530 12.22 -30.39 11.57
N GLU A 531 12.53 -29.28 12.24
CA GLU A 531 11.76 -28.05 12.21
C GLU A 531 11.99 -27.31 10.88
N MET A 532 10.91 -26.84 10.24
CA MET A 532 11.01 -26.07 9.00
C MET A 532 10.17 -24.80 9.06
N VAL A 533 10.55 -23.78 8.29
CA VAL A 533 9.75 -22.55 8.18
C VAL A 533 8.48 -22.83 7.38
N LYS A 534 7.30 -22.63 7.96
CA LYS A 534 6.03 -22.73 7.24
C LYS A 534 5.61 -21.39 6.65
N ARG A 535 5.83 -20.32 7.41
CA ARG A 535 5.49 -18.94 7.03
C ARG A 535 6.63 -18.00 7.40
N PHE A 536 6.95 -17.07 6.51
CA PHE A 536 7.94 -16.03 6.75
C PHE A 536 7.41 -14.69 6.23
N ASP A 537 7.16 -13.73 7.11
CA ASP A 537 6.75 -12.37 6.74
C ASP A 537 7.93 -11.43 6.96
N TYR A 538 8.17 -10.49 6.06
CA TYR A 538 9.28 -9.54 6.19
C TYR A 538 9.01 -8.19 5.53
N ARG A 539 9.71 -7.17 6.01
CA ARG A 539 9.62 -5.80 5.52
C ARG A 539 10.98 -5.14 5.52
N ASN A 540 11.31 -4.50 4.41
CA ASN A 540 12.48 -3.65 4.25
C ASN A 540 12.13 -2.24 4.75
N LEU A 541 12.84 -1.79 5.77
CA LEU A 541 12.59 -0.53 6.48
C LEU A 541 13.64 0.53 6.13
N ALA A 542 14.85 0.11 5.79
CA ALA A 542 15.92 1.00 5.37
C ALA A 542 16.84 0.30 4.35
N PRO A 543 17.49 1.07 3.46
CA PRO A 543 18.43 0.53 2.49
C PRO A 543 19.66 -0.07 3.17
N LEU A 544 20.16 -1.16 2.59
CA LEU A 544 21.44 -1.79 2.92
C LEU A 544 22.40 -1.59 1.75
N TYR A 545 23.68 -1.39 2.03
CA TYR A 545 24.67 -0.98 1.03
C TYR A 545 25.85 -1.94 0.95
N ALA A 546 26.46 -2.04 -0.23
CA ALA A 546 27.76 -2.66 -0.38
C ALA A 546 28.82 -1.90 0.45
N HIS A 547 29.76 -2.65 1.02
CA HIS A 547 30.86 -2.18 1.86
C HIS A 547 30.44 -1.54 3.19
N GLU A 548 29.17 -1.67 3.59
CA GLU A 548 28.69 -1.30 4.92
C GLU A 548 28.38 -2.57 5.74
N SER A 549 28.72 -2.57 7.04
CA SER A 549 28.41 -3.71 7.91
C SER A 549 26.91 -3.88 8.06
N LEU A 550 26.46 -5.14 8.05
CA LEU A 550 25.12 -5.54 8.45
C LEU A 550 25.20 -6.73 9.40
N THR A 551 24.18 -6.87 10.24
CA THR A 551 24.09 -7.97 11.20
C THR A 551 22.72 -8.65 11.10
N VAL A 552 22.72 -9.94 10.78
CA VAL A 552 21.51 -10.77 10.76
C VAL A 552 21.30 -11.35 12.14
N CYS A 553 20.11 -11.14 12.71
CA CYS A 553 19.76 -11.45 14.08
C CYS A 553 18.56 -12.40 14.14
N VAL A 554 18.58 -13.36 15.07
CA VAL A 554 17.50 -14.32 15.32
C VAL A 554 17.15 -14.29 16.80
N LEU A 555 15.85 -14.30 17.10
CA LEU A 555 15.30 -14.44 18.43
C LEU A 555 14.16 -15.46 18.40
N ARG A 556 14.24 -16.50 19.21
CA ARG A 556 13.13 -17.44 19.40
C ARG A 556 12.15 -16.86 20.41
N ASN A 557 10.86 -16.88 20.09
CA ASN A 557 9.84 -16.38 21.01
C ASN A 557 9.72 -17.31 22.23
N SER A 558 9.87 -16.74 23.43
CA SER A 558 9.84 -17.51 24.68
C SER A 558 8.46 -18.06 25.05
N LYS A 559 7.38 -17.49 24.50
CA LYS A 559 5.99 -17.90 24.75
C LYS A 559 5.46 -18.85 23.69
N GLU A 560 5.91 -18.68 22.45
CA GLU A 560 5.48 -19.47 21.30
C GLU A 560 6.70 -20.13 20.65
N ASN A 561 7.01 -21.35 21.08
CA ASN A 561 8.25 -22.05 20.71
C ASN A 561 8.46 -22.24 19.20
N ASN A 562 7.42 -22.13 18.37
CA ASN A 562 7.49 -22.25 16.91
C ASN A 562 7.47 -20.88 16.20
N LYS A 563 7.67 -19.77 16.92
CA LYS A 563 7.77 -18.43 16.34
C LYS A 563 9.15 -17.83 16.56
N TYR A 564 9.64 -17.15 15.53
CA TYR A 564 10.93 -16.45 15.56
C TYR A 564 10.75 -15.01 15.08
N GLU A 565 11.46 -14.09 15.72
CA GLU A 565 11.75 -12.78 15.16
C GLU A 565 13.12 -12.85 14.49
N VAL A 566 13.20 -12.37 13.24
CA VAL A 566 14.44 -12.37 12.48
C VAL A 566 14.60 -11.01 11.84
N TRP A 567 15.77 -10.39 11.91
CA TRP A 567 15.96 -9.05 11.37
C TRP A 567 17.39 -8.83 10.89
N ILE A 568 17.58 -7.76 10.11
CA ILE A 568 18.89 -7.24 9.73
C ILE A 568 19.05 -5.86 10.33
N GLU A 569 20.14 -5.66 11.05
CA GLU A 569 20.62 -4.36 11.51
C GLU A 569 21.58 -3.79 10.47
N GLY A 570 21.40 -2.53 10.09
CA GLY A 570 22.37 -1.81 9.26
C GLY A 570 23.53 -1.27 10.08
N ASN A 571 24.49 -0.59 9.43
CA ASN A 571 25.71 -0.03 10.04
C ASN A 571 25.46 0.89 11.26
N GLY A 572 24.25 1.44 11.43
CA GLY A 572 23.83 2.25 12.58
C GLY A 572 23.09 1.51 13.71
N GLY A 573 22.99 0.17 13.66
CA GLY A 573 22.33 -0.66 14.68
C GLY A 573 20.80 -0.56 14.71
N GLY A 574 20.19 0.04 13.69
CA GLY A 574 18.74 0.10 13.53
C GLY A 574 18.22 -0.96 12.57
N TYR A 575 16.93 -1.30 12.67
CA TYR A 575 16.28 -2.24 11.76
C TYR A 575 16.37 -1.74 10.31
N ALA A 576 17.11 -2.48 9.48
CA ALA A 576 17.08 -2.32 8.03
C ALA A 576 16.04 -3.25 7.41
N VAL A 577 15.95 -4.49 7.90
CA VAL A 577 14.90 -5.46 7.53
C VAL A 577 14.35 -6.08 8.79
N LYS A 578 13.03 -6.24 8.88
CA LYS A 578 12.38 -6.95 9.99
C LYS A 578 11.49 -8.06 9.45
N GLY A 579 11.53 -9.23 10.07
CA GLY A 579 10.67 -10.35 9.72
C GLY A 579 10.29 -11.22 10.90
N THR A 580 9.31 -12.07 10.65
CA THR A 580 8.76 -13.04 11.60
C THR A 580 8.58 -14.37 10.89
N ALA A 581 9.02 -15.45 11.53
CA ALA A 581 8.87 -16.80 11.02
C ALA A 581 7.94 -17.62 11.93
N VAL A 582 7.11 -18.45 11.32
CA VAL A 582 6.38 -19.52 11.99
C VAL A 582 6.88 -20.85 11.43
N THR A 583 7.25 -21.75 12.32
CA THR A 583 7.77 -23.07 11.99
C THR A 583 6.78 -24.19 12.31
N GLU A 584 7.02 -25.35 11.72
CA GLU A 584 6.29 -26.60 11.96
C GLU A 584 7.25 -27.77 12.13
#